data_AF-A0A6L7GL00-F1
#
_entry.id   AF-A0A6L7GL00-F1
#
_cell.length_a   1.000
_cell.length_b   1.000
_cell.length_c   1.000
_cell.angle_alpha   90.00
_cell.angle_beta   90.00
_cell.angle_gamma   90.00
#
_symmetry.space_group_name_H-M   'P 1'
#
loop_
_entity.id
_entity.type
_entity.pdbx_description
1 polymer ?
#
loop_
_entity_poly.entity_id
_entity_poly.type
_entity_poly.pdbx_seq_one_letter_code
_entity_poly.pdbx_strand_id
1 'polypeptide(L)'
;MADPQLNVDPTELITAAGRLDRLAERLETSLASAVPALSVPAAGRDEVSQVSAASFTSVAETFASDSAKGVEELRKIAAVLRAQADGYARGEDDAAAGFRI
;
A
#
# COMPACT_ATOMS: atom_id res chain seq x y z
N MET A 1 -28.56 -17.71 1.93
CA MET A 1 -28.43 -17.77 0.46
C MET A 1 -26.94 -17.89 0.20
N ALA A 2 -26.47 -19.04 -0.30
CA ALA A 2 -25.05 -19.22 -0.59
C ALA A 2 -24.67 -18.29 -1.76
N ASP A 3 -23.68 -17.44 -1.54
CA ASP A 3 -23.18 -16.51 -2.56
C ASP A 3 -22.68 -17.29 -3.79
N PRO A 4 -22.87 -16.74 -5.01
CA PRO A 4 -22.45 -17.38 -6.25
C PRO A 4 -20.95 -17.70 -6.15
N GLN A 5 -20.62 -18.98 -6.26
CA GLN A 5 -19.29 -19.59 -6.09
C GLN A 5 -18.13 -18.58 -6.19
N LEU A 6 -17.61 -18.16 -5.04
CA LEU A 6 -16.35 -17.42 -4.94
C LEU A 6 -15.24 -18.38 -5.38
N ASN A 7 -14.93 -18.41 -6.67
CA ASN A 7 -13.80 -19.16 -7.21
C ASN A 7 -12.53 -18.32 -7.00
N VAL A 8 -11.77 -18.66 -5.96
CA VAL A 8 -10.51 -17.97 -5.64
C VAL A 8 -9.38 -18.74 -6.30
N ASP A 9 -8.72 -18.14 -7.28
CA ASP A 9 -7.48 -18.66 -7.87
C ASP A 9 -6.27 -18.17 -7.02
N PRO A 10 -5.54 -19.06 -6.34
CA PRO A 10 -4.35 -18.68 -5.57
C PRO A 10 -3.28 -17.97 -6.41
N THR A 11 -3.19 -18.28 -7.71
CA THR A 11 -2.24 -17.65 -8.64
C THR A 11 -2.58 -16.18 -8.88
N GLU A 12 -3.87 -15.86 -8.99
CA GLU A 12 -4.34 -14.48 -9.11
C GLU A 12 -4.10 -13.69 -7.82
N LEU A 13 -4.24 -14.31 -6.64
CA LEU A 13 -3.91 -13.68 -5.36
C LEU A 13 -2.42 -13.31 -5.27
N ILE A 14 -1.51 -14.21 -5.67
CA ILE A 14 -0.07 -13.93 -5.72
C ILE A 14 0.24 -12.83 -6.73
N THR A 15 -0.41 -12.86 -7.90
CA THR A 15 -0.25 -11.84 -8.93
C THR A 15 -0.69 -10.47 -8.44
N ALA A 16 -1.85 -10.38 -7.78
CA ALA A 16 -2.37 -9.15 -7.18
C ALA A 16 -1.44 -8.63 -6.07
N ALA A 17 -0.93 -9.51 -5.20
CA ALA A 17 0.05 -9.14 -4.18
C ALA A 17 1.32 -8.52 -4.81
N GLY A 18 1.85 -9.11 -5.88
CA GLY A 18 2.99 -8.56 -6.60
C GLY A 18 2.71 -7.22 -7.30
N ARG A 19 1.46 -6.95 -7.71
CA ARG A 19 1.07 -5.63 -8.25
C ARG A 19 1.04 -4.57 -7.15
N LEU A 20 0.53 -4.92 -5.96
CA LEU A 20 0.51 -4.02 -4.80
C LEU A 20 1.92 -3.67 -4.32
N ASP A 21 2.84 -4.64 -4.27
CA ASP A 21 4.25 -4.37 -3.94
C ASP A 21 4.88 -3.36 -4.90
N ARG A 22 4.71 -3.56 -6.22
CA ARG A 22 5.27 -2.64 -7.22
C ARG A 22 4.66 -1.24 -7.10
N LEU A 23 3.37 -1.17 -6.77
CA LEU A 23 2.71 0.11 -6.52
C LEU A 23 3.30 0.81 -5.28
N ALA A 24 3.52 0.05 -4.20
CA ALA A 24 4.13 0.54 -2.97
C ALA A 24 5.57 1.06 -3.23
N GLU A 25 6.39 0.29 -3.94
CA GLU A 25 7.76 0.68 -4.31
C GLU A 25 7.79 1.93 -5.19
N ARG A 26 6.87 2.03 -6.17
CA ARG A 26 6.78 3.22 -7.03
C ARG A 26 6.37 4.46 -6.25
N LEU A 27 5.42 4.32 -5.31
CA LEU A 27 4.98 5.42 -4.46
C LEU A 27 6.10 5.88 -3.54
N GLU A 28 6.78 4.93 -2.88
CA GLU A 28 7.92 5.19 -1.99
C GLU A 28 9.06 5.91 -2.72
N THR A 29 9.43 5.43 -3.91
CA THR A 29 10.48 6.05 -4.75
C THR A 29 10.10 7.46 -5.18
N SER A 30 8.85 7.65 -5.61
CA SER A 30 8.35 8.97 -6.04
C SER A 30 8.36 9.96 -4.87
N LEU A 31 7.89 9.52 -3.70
CA LEU A 31 7.85 10.33 -2.50
C LEU A 31 9.27 10.73 -2.05
N ALA A 32 10.20 9.76 -1.97
CA ALA A 32 11.58 10.01 -1.60
C ALA A 32 12.26 11.06 -2.51
N SER A 33 11.92 11.05 -3.81
CA SER A 33 12.42 12.04 -4.77
C SER A 33 11.79 13.44 -4.62
N ALA A 34 10.54 13.52 -4.17
CA ALA A 34 9.77 14.75 -4.14
C ALA A 34 9.91 15.51 -2.81
N VAL A 35 9.99 14.79 -1.68
CA VAL A 35 9.98 15.36 -0.32
C VAL A 35 10.96 16.52 -0.11
N PRO A 36 12.23 16.45 -0.57
CA PRO A 36 13.17 17.55 -0.37
C PRO A 36 12.73 18.89 -0.98
N ALA A 37 11.87 18.85 -2.01
CA ALA A 37 11.37 20.03 -2.71
C ALA A 37 10.02 20.55 -2.18
N LEU A 38 9.40 19.87 -1.21
CA LEU A 38 8.06 20.24 -0.72
C LEU A 38 8.07 21.30 0.39
N SER A 39 9.23 21.64 0.96
CA SER A 39 9.35 22.73 1.93
C SER A 39 9.22 24.08 1.23
N VAL A 40 8.29 24.92 1.67
CA VAL A 40 8.02 26.22 1.04
C VAL A 40 8.67 27.34 1.85
N PRO A 41 9.65 28.08 1.29
CA PRO A 41 10.21 29.25 1.98
C PRO A 41 9.20 30.41 1.97
N ALA A 42 9.24 31.24 3.02
CA ALA A 42 8.45 32.47 3.06
C ALA A 42 8.90 33.44 1.95
N ALA A 43 7.92 33.98 1.21
CA ALA A 43 8.18 34.94 0.14
C ALA A 43 8.64 36.33 0.67
N GLY A 44 8.37 36.61 1.95
CA GLY A 44 8.64 37.88 2.61
C GLY A 44 8.69 37.74 4.12
N ARG A 45 8.98 38.85 4.81
CA ARG A 45 9.06 38.92 6.28
C ARG A 45 7.74 39.28 6.94
N ASP A 46 6.72 39.63 6.15
CA ASP A 46 5.38 39.90 6.67
C ASP A 46 4.73 38.64 7.23
N GLU A 47 3.75 38.84 8.11
CA GLU A 47 3.07 37.74 8.81
C GLU A 47 2.35 36.79 7.83
N VAL A 48 1.76 37.32 6.76
CA VAL A 48 1.03 36.51 5.78
C VAL A 48 1.99 35.58 5.03
N SER A 49 3.14 36.08 4.60
CA SER A 49 4.18 35.27 3.97
C SER A 49 4.70 34.16 4.88
N GLN A 50 4.94 34.46 6.16
CA GLN A 50 5.42 33.48 7.13
C GLN A 50 4.37 32.40 7.42
N VAL A 51 3.12 32.80 7.69
CA VAL A 51 2.01 31.88 7.99
C VAL A 51 1.67 31.00 6.78
N SER A 52 1.69 31.57 5.58
CA SER A 52 1.42 30.80 4.35
C SER A 52 2.48 29.75 4.10
N ALA A 53 3.76 30.11 4.24
CA ALA A 53 4.87 29.16 4.11
C ALA A 53 4.83 28.05 5.16
N ALA A 54 4.51 28.38 6.42
CA ALA A 54 4.33 27.40 7.48
C ALA A 54 3.17 26.44 7.20
N SER A 55 2.04 26.97 6.71
CA SER A 55 0.86 26.16 6.35
C SER A 55 1.19 25.18 5.21
N PHE A 56 1.81 25.65 4.13
CA PHE A 56 2.19 24.77 3.01
C PHE A 56 3.21 23.71 3.42
N THR A 57 4.19 24.08 4.25
CA THR A 57 5.17 23.12 4.77
C THR A 57 4.50 22.06 5.65
N SER A 58 3.56 22.44 6.51
CA SER A 58 2.80 21.48 7.34
C SER A 58 1.93 20.53 6.50
N VAL A 59 1.32 21.02 5.42
CA VAL A 59 0.59 20.18 4.45
C VAL A 59 1.54 19.20 3.78
N ALA A 60 2.72 19.64 3.36
CA ALA A 60 3.73 18.77 2.77
C ALA A 60 4.20 17.66 3.73
N GLU A 61 4.46 17.99 4.99
CA GLU A 61 4.83 17.02 6.03
C GLU A 61 3.73 15.98 6.27
N THR A 62 2.48 16.43 6.37
CA THR A 62 1.31 15.55 6.55
C THR A 62 1.16 14.62 5.34
N PHE A 63 1.24 15.17 4.12
CA PHE A 63 1.19 14.40 2.89
C PHE A 63 2.29 13.33 2.83
N ALA A 64 3.52 13.67 3.23
CA ALA A 64 4.63 12.72 3.25
C ALA A 64 4.41 11.60 4.28
N SER A 65 3.97 11.93 5.49
CA SER A 65 3.61 10.97 6.53
C SER A 65 2.50 10.02 6.06
N ASP A 66 1.42 10.55 5.51
CA ASP A 66 0.25 9.75 5.14
C ASP A 66 0.54 8.89 3.90
N SER A 67 1.35 9.39 2.96
CA SER A 67 1.84 8.60 1.83
C SER A 67 2.71 7.43 2.30
N ALA A 68 3.59 7.64 3.29
CA ALA A 68 4.40 6.57 3.87
C ALA A 68 3.53 5.50 4.54
N LYS A 69 2.50 5.89 5.30
CA LYS A 69 1.50 4.94 5.85
C LYS A 69 0.79 4.18 4.74
N GLY A 70 0.42 4.85 3.65
CA GLY A 70 -0.21 4.22 2.48
C GLY A 70 0.68 3.12 1.86
N VAL A 71 1.99 3.35 1.76
CA VAL A 71 2.97 2.33 1.33
C VAL A 71 2.93 1.12 2.25
N GLU A 72 2.89 1.32 3.58
CA GLU A 72 2.79 0.22 4.53
C GLU A 72 1.49 -0.57 4.37
N GLU A 73 0.35 0.10 4.19
CA GLU A 73 -0.94 -0.57 3.99
C GLU A 73 -0.96 -1.40 2.70
N LEU A 74 -0.40 -0.90 1.59
CA LEU A 74 -0.28 -1.67 0.36
C LEU A 74 0.52 -2.97 0.57
N ARG A 75 1.63 -2.88 1.32
CA ARG A 75 2.47 -4.04 1.65
C ARG A 75 1.74 -5.01 2.59
N LYS A 76 0.95 -4.51 3.55
CA LYS A 76 0.12 -5.34 4.45
C LYS A 76 -0.94 -6.11 3.65
N ILE A 77 -1.66 -5.44 2.76
CA ILE A 77 -2.66 -6.10 1.89
C ILE A 77 -1.98 -7.18 1.03
N ALA A 78 -0.83 -6.87 0.43
CA ALA A 78 -0.07 -7.84 -0.35
C ALA A 78 0.33 -9.08 0.49
N ALA A 79 0.76 -8.88 1.73
CA ALA A 79 1.07 -9.97 2.65
C ALA A 79 -0.16 -10.84 2.98
N VAL A 80 -1.32 -10.21 3.20
CA VAL A 80 -2.59 -10.92 3.43
C VAL A 80 -2.97 -11.77 2.22
N LEU A 81 -2.85 -11.23 0.99
CA LEU A 81 -3.16 -11.99 -0.23
C LEU A 81 -2.25 -13.22 -0.39
N ARG A 82 -0.95 -13.09 -0.07
CA ARG A 82 -0.03 -14.24 -0.08
C ARG A 82 -0.41 -15.29 0.97
N ALA A 83 -0.74 -14.85 2.18
CA ALA A 83 -1.18 -15.76 3.25
C ALA A 83 -2.47 -16.49 2.88
N GLN A 84 -3.41 -15.81 2.22
CA GLN A 84 -4.62 -16.44 1.69
C GLN A 84 -4.31 -17.47 0.62
N ALA A 85 -3.47 -17.14 -0.37
CA ALA A 85 -3.08 -18.07 -1.44
C ALA A 85 -2.44 -19.36 -0.89
N ASP A 86 -1.54 -19.21 0.08
CA ASP A 86 -0.88 -20.31 0.78
C ASP A 86 -1.87 -21.13 1.64
N GLY A 87 -2.87 -20.48 2.24
CA GLY A 87 -3.98 -21.15 2.92
C GLY A 87 -4.83 -22.02 1.97
N TYR A 88 -5.15 -21.52 0.78
CA TYR A 88 -5.90 -22.28 -0.22
C TYR A 88 -5.12 -23.49 -0.73
N ALA A 89 -3.84 -23.34 -1.06
CA ALA A 89 -3.00 -24.44 -1.53
C ALA A 89 -2.92 -25.59 -0.51
N ARG A 90 -2.73 -25.28 0.79
CA ARG A 90 -2.74 -26.31 1.84
C ARG A 90 -4.10 -27.01 1.97
N GLY A 91 -5.19 -26.25 1.88
CA GLY A 91 -6.53 -26.81 1.93
C GLY A 91 -6.82 -27.80 0.79
N GLU A 92 -6.32 -27.51 -0.41
CA GLU A 92 -6.42 -28.43 -1.56
C GLU A 92 -5.58 -29.70 -1.34
N ASP A 93 -4.35 -29.58 -0.83
CA ASP A 93 -3.48 -30.72 -0.53
C ASP A 93 -4.09 -31.64 0.53
N ASP A 94 -4.63 -31.07 1.61
CA ASP A 94 -5.29 -31.81 2.69
C ASP A 94 -6.54 -32.54 2.19
N ALA A 95 -7.35 -31.87 1.36
CA ALA A 95 -8.51 -32.49 0.73
C ALA A 95 -8.10 -33.64 -0.19
N ALA A 96 -7.08 -33.46 -1.04
CA ALA A 96 -6.57 -34.50 -1.91
C ALA A 96 -6.00 -35.70 -1.13
N ALA A 97 -5.34 -35.47 0.01
CA ALA A 97 -4.90 -36.53 0.90
C ALA A 97 -6.08 -37.32 1.50
N GLY A 98 -7.16 -36.63 1.90
CA GLY A 98 -8.38 -37.25 2.42
C GLY A 98 -9.15 -38.12 1.43
N PHE A 99 -8.94 -37.96 0.11
CA PHE A 99 -9.54 -38.81 -0.93
C PHE A 99 -8.67 -40.00 -1.34
N ARG A 100 -7.40 -40.08 -0.92
CA ARG A 100 -6.50 -41.20 -1.24
C ARG A 100 -6.60 -42.38 -0.25
N ILE A 101 -7.58 -42.35 0.63
CA ILE A 101 -7.93 -43.42 1.60
C ILE A 101 -8.92 -44.38 0.95
#